data_AF-A0A183DIU8-F1
#
_entry.id   AF-A0A183DIU8-F1
#
_cell.length_a   1.000
_cell.length_b   1.000
_cell.length_c   1.000
_cell.angle_alpha   90.00
_cell.angle_beta   90.00
_cell.angle_gamma   90.00
#
_symmetry.space_group_name_H-M   'P 1'
#
loop_
_entity.id
_entity.type
_entity.pdbx_description
1 polymer ?
#
loop_
_entity_poly.entity_id
_entity_poly.type
_entity_poly.pdbx_seq_one_letter_code
_entity_poly.pdbx_strand_id
1 'polypeptide(L)'
;MGFRIQNSCLTCSEAAAALSMAIIRTEPHVTSVAFSNKLVPLDWRKDMDLSEVMQNAQKITVGATDCALPMLWAERNEKLFDVFIVYTDNETWFGEVHPFEALQQYRKRMGIPDAKL
;
A
#
# COMPACT_ATOMS: atom_id res chain seq x y z
N MET A 1 -6.51 15.37 9.79
CA MET A 1 -7.98 15.32 9.76
C MET A 1 -8.36 14.72 8.43
N GLY A 2 -8.70 13.42 8.42
CA GLY A 2 -8.78 12.62 7.18
C GLY A 2 -10.07 12.84 6.40
N PHE A 3 -10.00 12.69 5.08
CA PHE A 3 -11.17 12.66 4.21
C PHE A 3 -12.09 11.49 4.60
N ARG A 4 -13.40 11.74 4.64
CA ARG A 4 -14.42 10.78 5.05
C ARG A 4 -15.12 10.18 3.84
N ILE A 5 -15.46 8.91 3.92
CA ILE A 5 -16.20 8.23 2.85
C ILE A 5 -17.71 8.44 3.05
N GLN A 6 -18.39 8.99 2.05
CA GLN A 6 -19.86 9.12 2.00
C GLN A 6 -20.50 9.70 3.28
N ASN A 7 -19.90 10.75 3.86
CA ASN A 7 -20.35 11.36 5.13
C ASN A 7 -20.42 10.40 6.34
N SER A 8 -19.78 9.24 6.26
CA SER A 8 -19.66 8.31 7.39
C SER A 8 -18.62 8.78 8.41
N CYS A 9 -18.49 8.03 9.52
CA CYS A 9 -17.39 8.22 10.47
C CYS A 9 -16.05 7.64 10.00
N LEU A 10 -16.02 6.91 8.87
CA LEU A 10 -14.83 6.24 8.37
C LEU A 10 -13.98 7.17 7.52
N THR A 11 -12.69 7.24 7.84
CA THR A 11 -11.68 7.88 7.01
C THR A 11 -11.27 6.99 5.84
N CYS A 12 -10.69 7.58 4.79
CA CYS A 12 -10.15 6.82 3.66
C CYS A 12 -9.09 5.79 4.09
N SER A 13 -8.21 6.15 5.03
CA SER A 13 -7.18 5.24 5.56
C SER A 13 -7.77 4.07 6.35
N GLU A 14 -8.82 4.31 7.14
CA GLU A 14 -9.56 3.25 7.86
C GLU A 14 -10.25 2.30 6.88
N ALA A 15 -10.88 2.81 5.83
CA ALA A 15 -11.48 1.96 4.81
C ALA A 15 -10.44 1.18 4.00
N ALA A 16 -9.32 1.80 3.61
CA ALA A 16 -8.22 1.13 2.95
C ALA A 16 -7.63 0.01 3.83
N ALA A 17 -7.53 0.24 5.15
CA ALA A 17 -7.10 -0.76 6.10
C ALA A 17 -8.07 -1.95 6.16
N ALA A 18 -9.37 -1.67 6.24
CA ALA A 18 -10.40 -2.71 6.22
C ALA A 18 -10.39 -3.53 4.92
N LEU A 19 -10.23 -2.88 3.76
CA LEU A 19 -10.14 -3.55 2.46
C LEU A 19 -8.87 -4.42 2.37
N SER A 20 -7.74 -3.92 2.84
CA SER A 20 -6.47 -4.66 2.87
C SER A 20 -6.59 -5.94 3.70
N MET A 21 -7.35 -5.91 4.80
CA MET A 21 -7.58 -7.09 5.64
C MET A 21 -8.34 -8.20 4.93
N ALA A 22 -9.14 -7.90 3.92
CA ALA A 22 -9.77 -8.94 3.09
C ALA A 22 -8.69 -9.75 2.36
N ILE A 23 -7.75 -9.07 1.69
CA ILE A 23 -6.62 -9.71 0.99
C ILE A 23 -5.69 -10.42 1.96
N ILE A 24 -5.31 -9.76 3.06
CA ILE A 24 -4.42 -10.33 4.08
C ILE A 24 -5.00 -11.64 4.60
N ARG A 25 -6.32 -11.75 4.80
CA ARG A 25 -6.95 -12.96 5.32
C ARG A 25 -7.12 -14.07 4.29
N THR A 26 -7.32 -13.75 3.01
CA THR A 26 -7.58 -14.75 1.96
C THR A 26 -6.32 -15.26 1.29
N GLU A 27 -5.31 -14.42 1.11
CA GLU A 27 -4.09 -14.80 0.38
C GLU A 27 -3.02 -15.40 1.29
N PRO A 28 -2.26 -16.41 0.83
CA PRO A 28 -1.25 -17.08 1.64
C PRO A 28 0.00 -16.21 1.87
N HIS A 29 0.35 -15.35 0.90
CA HIS A 29 1.57 -14.55 0.92
C HIS A 29 1.25 -13.08 0.68
N VAL A 30 1.21 -12.28 1.75
CA VAL A 30 0.91 -10.86 1.69
C VAL A 30 1.94 -10.10 2.51
N THR A 31 2.50 -9.04 1.93
CA THR A 31 3.28 -8.04 2.67
C THR A 31 2.48 -6.75 2.70
N SER A 32 2.20 -6.26 3.91
CA SER A 32 1.47 -5.02 4.11
C SER A 32 2.44 -3.88 4.37
N VAL A 33 2.21 -2.75 3.69
CA VAL A 33 3.01 -1.53 3.83
C VAL A 33 2.07 -0.33 3.82
N ALA A 34 2.46 0.73 4.52
CA ALA A 34 1.90 2.07 4.35
C ALA A 34 2.90 2.93 3.59
N PHE A 35 2.42 3.88 2.81
CA PHE A 35 3.30 4.84 2.14
C PHE A 35 2.69 6.24 2.13
N SER A 36 3.58 7.23 2.16
CA SER A 36 3.31 8.63 1.83
C SER A 36 4.55 9.17 1.12
N ASN A 37 5.35 10.02 1.77
CA ASN A 37 6.66 10.44 1.25
C ASN A 37 7.76 9.42 1.61
N LYS A 38 7.42 8.43 2.44
CA LYS A 38 8.24 7.29 2.83
C LYS A 38 7.35 6.05 2.90
N LEU A 39 7.96 4.89 2.72
CA LEU A 39 7.29 3.60 2.92
C LEU A 39 7.62 3.06 4.31
N VAL A 40 6.60 2.54 4.98
CA VAL A 40 6.68 1.94 6.32
C VAL A 40 6.07 0.54 6.26
N PRO A 41 6.83 -0.52 6.57
CA PRO A 41 6.27 -1.87 6.71
C PRO A 41 5.24 -1.92 7.83
N LEU A 42 4.16 -2.68 7.62
CA LEU A 42 3.11 -2.89 8.61
C LEU A 42 3.10 -4.35 9.04
N ASP A 43 3.11 -4.60 10.36
CA ASP A 43 2.90 -5.95 10.91
C ASP A 43 1.40 -6.23 11.07
N TRP A 44 0.66 -6.26 9.95
CA TRP A 44 -0.76 -6.59 9.97
C TRP A 44 -0.96 -8.09 9.83
N ARG A 45 -1.61 -8.69 10.82
CA ARG A 45 -1.78 -10.14 10.93
C ARG A 45 -3.23 -10.54 10.68
N LYS A 46 -3.43 -11.73 10.14
CA LYS A 46 -4.75 -12.28 9.77
C LYS A 46 -5.75 -12.31 10.94
N ASP A 47 -5.24 -12.50 12.16
CA ASP A 47 -5.98 -12.64 13.41
C ASP A 47 -6.32 -11.30 14.10
N MET A 48 -5.80 -10.17 13.62
CA MET A 48 -6.16 -8.85 14.14
C MET A 48 -7.66 -8.61 14.01
N ASP A 49 -8.28 -8.10 15.07
CA ASP A 49 -9.68 -7.70 15.03
C ASP A 49 -9.85 -6.33 14.32
N LEU A 50 -11.09 -6.00 13.99
CA LEU A 50 -11.38 -4.76 13.27
C LEU A 50 -10.96 -3.52 14.06
N SER A 51 -11.13 -3.52 15.38
CA SER A 51 -10.79 -2.37 16.22
C SER A 51 -9.28 -2.15 16.29
N GLU A 52 -8.48 -3.21 16.39
CA GLU A 52 -7.01 -3.15 16.30
C GLU A 52 -6.57 -2.59 14.94
N VAL A 53 -7.17 -3.05 13.84
CA VAL A 53 -6.87 -2.57 12.48
C VAL A 53 -7.19 -1.08 12.36
N MET A 54 -8.34 -0.62 12.84
CA MET A 54 -8.71 0.81 12.80
C MET A 54 -7.74 1.67 13.62
N GLN A 55 -7.37 1.23 14.82
CA GLN A 55 -6.41 1.94 15.67
C GLN A 55 -5.02 2.01 15.01
N ASN A 56 -4.59 0.96 14.33
CA ASN A 56 -3.32 0.95 13.61
C ASN A 56 -3.36 1.83 12.36
N ALA A 57 -4.48 1.86 11.65
CA ALA A 57 -4.68 2.74 10.49
C ALA A 57 -4.55 4.23 10.85
N GLN A 58 -5.05 4.63 12.03
CA GLN A 58 -4.94 6.01 12.52
C GLN A 58 -3.49 6.45 12.82
N LYS A 59 -2.58 5.51 13.04
CA LYS A 59 -1.15 5.78 13.28
C LYS A 59 -0.37 5.98 11.97
N ILE A 60 -0.96 5.63 10.82
CA ILE A 60 -0.30 5.81 9.52
C ILE A 60 -0.16 7.30 9.24
N THR A 61 1.09 7.74 9.07
CA THR A 61 1.40 9.15 8.87
C THR A 61 1.12 9.55 7.42
N VAL A 62 0.22 10.51 7.25
CA VAL A 62 -0.09 11.14 5.97
C VAL A 62 0.96 12.20 5.62
N GLY A 63 1.36 12.22 4.34
CA GLY A 63 2.35 13.10 3.75
C GLY A 63 2.16 13.14 2.23
N ALA A 64 3.07 13.76 1.48
CA ALA A 64 2.98 13.79 0.02
C ALA A 64 3.00 12.36 -0.56
N THR A 65 2.07 12.04 -1.45
CA THR A 65 1.80 10.66 -1.90
C THR A 65 2.68 10.25 -3.07
N ASP A 66 3.69 9.41 -2.83
CA ASP A 66 4.50 8.80 -3.89
C ASP A 66 4.08 7.33 -4.13
N CYS A 67 3.26 7.11 -5.14
CA CYS A 67 2.79 5.77 -5.53
C CYS A 67 3.85 4.91 -6.24
N ALA A 68 5.04 5.44 -6.53
CA ALA A 68 6.15 4.62 -7.04
C ALA A 68 6.86 3.86 -5.92
N LEU A 69 6.75 4.33 -4.66
CA LEU A 69 7.48 3.78 -3.51
C LEU A 69 7.30 2.27 -3.30
N PRO A 70 6.12 1.65 -3.44
CA PRO A 70 5.99 0.21 -3.24
C PRO A 70 6.87 -0.62 -4.17
N MET A 71 6.90 -0.29 -5.46
CA MET A 71 7.71 -1.00 -6.46
C MET A 71 9.21 -0.71 -6.26
N LEU A 72 9.57 0.54 -6.00
CA LEU A 72 10.97 0.94 -5.75
C LEU A 72 11.52 0.29 -4.47
N TRP A 73 10.71 0.22 -3.41
CA TRP A 73 11.08 -0.43 -2.17
C TRP A 73 11.24 -1.94 -2.35
N ALA A 74 10.32 -2.58 -3.08
CA ALA A 74 10.39 -4.00 -3.35
C ALA A 74 11.67 -4.34 -4.13
N GLU A 75 12.01 -3.56 -5.16
CA GLU A 75 13.24 -3.73 -5.92
C GLU A 75 14.49 -3.56 -5.04
N ARG A 76 14.58 -2.45 -4.29
CA ARG A 76 15.73 -2.14 -3.43
C ARG A 76 15.98 -3.18 -2.34
N ASN A 77 14.93 -3.88 -1.89
CA ASN A 77 15.00 -4.90 -0.85
C ASN A 77 14.91 -6.32 -1.41
N GLU A 78 15.02 -6.47 -2.74
CA GLU A 78 14.98 -7.76 -3.45
C GLU A 78 13.75 -8.61 -3.10
N LYS A 79 12.60 -7.95 -2.90
CA LYS A 79 11.32 -8.59 -2.60
C LYS A 79 10.57 -8.92 -3.89
N LEU A 80 10.19 -10.18 -4.03
CA LEU A 80 9.46 -10.71 -5.19
C LEU A 80 7.95 -10.65 -4.95
N PHE A 81 7.23 -9.97 -5.84
CA PHE A 81 5.78 -9.77 -5.79
C PHE A 81 5.19 -9.90 -7.19
N ASP A 82 4.12 -10.70 -7.30
CA ASP A 82 3.35 -10.85 -8.54
C ASP A 82 2.30 -9.74 -8.70
N VAL A 83 1.81 -9.17 -7.59
CA VAL A 83 0.75 -8.17 -7.59
C VAL A 83 1.02 -7.11 -6.52
N PHE A 84 0.97 -5.85 -6.91
CA PHE A 84 0.90 -4.69 -6.03
C PHE A 84 -0.56 -4.22 -5.99
N ILE A 85 -1.14 -4.10 -4.79
CA ILE A 85 -2.49 -3.54 -4.61
C ILE A 85 -2.34 -2.21 -3.89
N VAL A 86 -2.66 -1.11 -4.55
CA VAL A 86 -2.51 0.23 -4.00
C VAL A 86 -3.88 0.85 -3.76
N TYR A 87 -4.21 1.07 -2.49
CA TYR A 87 -5.37 1.85 -2.08
C TYR A 87 -4.97 3.31 -1.92
N THR A 88 -5.44 4.16 -2.84
CA THR A 88 -5.15 5.59 -2.88
C THR A 88 -6.32 6.35 -3.52
N ASP A 89 -6.40 7.65 -3.32
CA ASP A 89 -7.35 8.55 -4.00
C ASP A 89 -6.85 9.03 -5.37
N ASN A 90 -5.72 8.48 -5.84
CA ASN A 90 -5.08 8.79 -7.12
C ASN A 90 -4.65 10.27 -7.26
N GLU A 91 -4.51 11.01 -6.17
CA GLU A 91 -3.82 12.31 -6.16
C GLU A 91 -2.30 12.10 -6.17
N THR A 92 -1.79 11.60 -7.31
CA THR A 92 -0.46 10.99 -7.41
C THR A 92 0.46 11.81 -8.29
N TRP A 93 1.00 12.92 -7.76
CA TRP A 93 2.26 13.43 -8.28
C TRP A 93 3.08 14.09 -7.17
N PHE A 94 3.96 13.28 -6.57
CA PHE A 94 5.09 13.78 -5.82
C PHE A 94 6.21 12.75 -5.91
N GLY A 95 7.32 13.09 -6.57
CA GLY A 95 8.47 12.20 -6.73
C GLY A 95 9.21 12.38 -8.04
N GLU A 96 10.28 11.60 -8.22
CA GLU A 96 11.15 11.64 -9.41
C GLU A 96 10.74 10.64 -10.49
N VAL A 97 10.01 9.57 -10.12
CA VAL A 97 9.67 8.45 -11.01
C VAL A 97 8.18 8.20 -11.00
N HIS A 98 7.57 8.09 -12.18
CA HIS A 98 6.14 7.79 -12.28
C HIS A 98 5.84 6.32 -11.89
N PRO A 99 4.72 6.00 -11.21
CA PRO A 99 4.41 4.63 -10.78
C PRO A 99 4.44 3.59 -11.91
N PHE A 100 3.99 3.98 -13.11
CA PHE A 100 4.08 3.15 -14.32
C PHE A 100 5.53 2.77 -14.66
N GLU A 101 6.45 3.73 -14.61
CA GLU A 101 7.87 3.49 -14.89
C GLU A 101 8.52 2.64 -13.80
N ALA A 102 8.17 2.87 -12.53
CA ALA A 102 8.64 2.06 -11.41
C ALA A 102 8.21 0.59 -11.55
N LEU A 103 6.97 0.32 -11.97
CA LEU A 103 6.52 -1.04 -12.26
C LEU A 103 7.28 -1.68 -13.43
N GLN A 104 7.53 -0.93 -14.52
CA GLN A 104 8.32 -1.45 -15.64
C GLN A 104 9.76 -1.79 -15.22
N GLN A 105 10.39 -0.95 -14.40
CA GLN A 105 11.72 -1.18 -13.85
C GLN A 105 11.74 -2.43 -12.96
N TYR A 106 10.76 -2.55 -12.05
CA TYR A 106 10.59 -3.70 -11.18
C TYR A 106 10.48 -5.01 -11.98
N ARG A 107 9.56 -5.06 -12.96
CA ARG A 107 9.37 -6.23 -13.84
C ARG A 107 10.67 -6.70 -14.49
N LYS A 108 11.45 -5.75 -15.01
CA LYS A 108 12.72 -6.02 -15.70
C LYS A 108 13.81 -6.47 -14.73
N ARG A 109 13.98 -5.78 -13.61
CA ARG A 109 15.10 -6.00 -12.67
C ARG A 109 14.89 -7.24 -11.81
N MET A 110 13.65 -7.52 -11.42
CA MET A 110 13.31 -8.70 -10.61
C MET A 110 13.01 -9.95 -11.44
N GLY A 111 12.96 -9.83 -12.78
CA GLY A 111 12.66 -10.96 -13.66
C GLY A 111 11.20 -11.45 -13.59
N ILE A 112 10.26 -10.56 -13.25
CA ILE A 112 8.82 -10.85 -13.12
C ILE A 112 8.06 -10.02 -14.16
N PRO A 113 8.05 -10.42 -15.45
CA PRO A 113 7.46 -9.61 -16.52
C PRO A 113 5.96 -9.35 -16.35
N ASP A 114 5.26 -10.26 -15.67
CA ASP A 114 3.81 -10.24 -15.51
C ASP A 114 3.35 -9.60 -14.19
N ALA A 115 4.25 -8.97 -13.42
CA ALA A 115 3.88 -8.31 -12.16
C ALA A 115 2.81 -7.24 -12.39
N LYS A 116 1.75 -7.19 -11.58
CA LYS A 116 0.59 -6.30 -11.77
C LYS A 116 0.55 -5.17 -10.74
N LEU A 117 -0.09 -4.06 -11.09
CA LEU A 117 -0.41 -2.93 -10.22
C LEU A 117 -1.87 -2.52 -10.45
#